data_AF-A0A938PX92-F1
#
_entry.id   AF-A0A938PX92-F1
#
_cell.length_a   1.000
_cell.length_b   1.000
_cell.length_c   1.000
_cell.angle_alpha   90.00
_cell.angle_beta   90.00
_cell.angle_gamma   90.00
#
_symmetry.space_group_name_H-M   'P 1'
#
loop_
_entity.id
_entity.type
_entity.pdbx_description
1 polymer ?
#
loop_
_entity_poly.entity_id
_entity_poly.type
_entity_poly.pdbx_seq_one_letter_code
_entity_poly.pdbx_strand_id
1 'polypeptide(L)'
;MVFMIPSAERQLLFLQQLQRLFDEGEFVATYKFALLMALAEISVESNHVDGKLEIPMIAIAEKFAELYWPQTVPYSSGTAT
;
A
#
# COMPACT_ATOMS: atom_id res chain seq x y z
N MET A 1 4.34 27.18 -0.43
CA MET A 1 3.23 26.74 -1.31
C MET A 1 2.10 26.30 -0.41
N VAL A 2 0.88 26.80 -0.64
CA VAL A 2 -0.30 26.32 0.09
C VAL A 2 -0.79 25.07 -0.64
N PHE A 3 -0.61 23.90 -0.03
CA PHE A 3 -1.19 22.67 -0.54
C PHE A 3 -2.64 22.60 -0.07
N MET A 4 -3.56 22.38 -1.02
CA MET A 4 -4.99 22.39 -0.79
C MET A 4 -5.42 20.94 -0.55
N ILE A 5 -5.98 20.66 0.63
CA ILE A 5 -6.57 19.36 0.93
C ILE A 5 -7.61 19.03 -0.17
N PRO A 6 -7.54 17.86 -0.82
CA PRO A 6 -8.50 17.49 -1.87
C PRO A 6 -9.93 17.53 -1.33
N SER A 7 -10.90 17.98 -2.14
CA SER A 7 -12.30 17.97 -1.74
C SER A 7 -12.76 16.53 -1.41
N ALA A 8 -13.76 16.40 -0.55
CA ALA A 8 -14.34 15.11 -0.17
C ALA A 8 -14.77 14.28 -1.40
N GLU A 9 -15.32 14.94 -2.42
CA GLU A 9 -15.69 14.32 -3.70
C GLU A 9 -14.48 13.71 -4.41
N ARG A 10 -13.34 14.41 -4.40
CA ARG A 10 -12.09 13.95 -5.02
C ARG A 10 -11.49 12.78 -4.28
N GLN A 11 -11.57 12.79 -2.95
CA GLN A 11 -11.15 11.66 -2.10
C GLN A 11 -12.02 10.43 -2.37
N LEU A 12 -13.35 10.61 -2.47
CA LEU A 12 -14.28 9.52 -2.79
C LEU A 12 -14.03 8.95 -4.19
N LEU A 13 -13.80 9.82 -5.18
CA LEU A 13 -13.47 9.41 -6.55
C LEU A 13 -12.18 8.58 -6.60
N PHE A 14 -11.15 9.00 -5.86
CA PHE A 14 -9.90 8.25 -5.75
C PHE A 14 -10.12 6.84 -5.20
N LEU A 15 -10.89 6.71 -4.11
CA LEU A 15 -11.21 5.41 -3.53
C LEU A 15 -11.99 4.52 -4.50
N GLN A 16 -12.95 5.08 -5.24
CA GLN A 16 -13.70 4.34 -6.26
C GLN A 16 -12.82 3.86 -7.42
N GLN A 17 -11.87 4.67 -7.86
CA GLN A 17 -10.90 4.27 -8.91
C GLN A 17 -9.98 3.16 -8.42
N LEU A 18 -9.54 3.22 -7.17
CA LEU A 18 -8.75 2.18 -6.53
C LEU A 18 -9.54 0.86 -6.43
N GLN A 19 -10.79 0.92 -5.97
CA GLN A 19 -11.71 -0.24 -5.93
C GLN A 19 -11.93 -0.84 -7.32
N ARG A 20 -12.17 0.01 -8.33
CA ARG A 20 -12.32 -0.45 -9.71
C ARG A 20 -11.06 -1.14 -10.23
N LEU A 21 -9.87 -0.59 -9.96
CA LEU A 21 -8.60 -1.23 -10.29
C LEU A 21 -8.46 -2.61 -9.61
N PHE A 22 -9.03 -2.76 -8.41
CA PHE A 22 -9.13 -4.02 -7.67
C PHE A 22 -10.26 -4.97 -8.09
N ASP A 23 -11.22 -4.53 -8.89
CA ASP A 23 -12.33 -5.38 -9.36
C ASP A 23 -12.14 -5.78 -10.83
N GLU A 24 -11.59 -4.90 -11.66
CA GLU A 24 -11.40 -5.08 -13.10
C GLU A 24 -10.10 -5.80 -13.47
N GLY A 25 -9.15 -5.93 -12.54
CA GLY A 25 -7.98 -6.75 -12.77
C GLY A 25 -8.41 -8.21 -12.93
N GLU A 26 -8.06 -8.89 -14.02
CA GLU A 26 -8.13 -10.36 -14.01
C GLU A 26 -7.03 -10.87 -13.06
N PHE A 27 -7.38 -11.03 -11.76
CA PHE A 27 -6.42 -11.26 -10.66
C PHE A 27 -5.77 -12.65 -10.73
N VAL A 28 -4.69 -12.76 -11.51
CA VAL A 28 -3.62 -13.75 -11.28
C VAL A 28 -2.43 -13.09 -10.55
N ALA A 29 -2.37 -11.76 -10.53
CA ALA A 29 -1.24 -10.96 -10.07
C ALA A 29 -1.46 -10.33 -8.67
N THR A 30 -1.51 -11.16 -7.63
CA THR A 30 -1.65 -10.73 -6.22
C THR A 30 -0.57 -9.75 -5.75
N TYR A 31 0.56 -9.65 -6.46
CA TYR A 31 1.61 -8.66 -6.20
C TYR A 31 1.14 -7.22 -6.40
N LYS A 32 0.24 -6.93 -7.35
CA LYS A 32 -0.24 -5.55 -7.58
C LYS A 32 -0.99 -5.02 -6.36
N PHE A 33 -1.70 -5.90 -5.66
CA PHE A 33 -2.38 -5.58 -4.41
C PHE A 33 -1.37 -5.26 -3.30
N ALA A 34 -0.35 -6.11 -3.12
CA ALA A 34 0.69 -5.87 -2.13
C ALA A 34 1.43 -4.54 -2.37
N LEU A 35 1.66 -4.16 -3.63
CA LEU A 35 2.26 -2.86 -3.97
C LEU A 35 1.37 -1.68 -3.59
N LEU A 36 0.08 -1.75 -3.89
CA LEU A 36 -0.86 -0.69 -3.54
C LEU A 36 -1.02 -0.56 -2.02
N MET A 37 -1.07 -1.68 -1.30
CA MET A 37 -1.07 -1.70 0.16
C MET A 37 0.21 -1.11 0.74
N ALA A 38 1.39 -1.48 0.19
CA ALA A 38 2.67 -0.91 0.64
C ALA A 38 2.70 0.61 0.51
N LEU A 39 2.25 1.15 -0.63
CA LEU A 39 2.19 2.59 -0.85
C LEU A 39 1.20 3.29 0.10
N ALA A 40 0.04 2.67 0.36
CA ALA A 40 -0.96 3.20 1.28
C ALA A 40 -0.42 3.24 2.72
N GLU A 41 0.18 2.16 3.21
CA GLU A 41 0.75 2.09 4.55
C GLU A 41 1.88 3.10 4.75
N ILE A 42 2.84 3.17 3.81
CA ILE A 42 3.93 4.16 3.87
C ILE A 42 3.39 5.59 3.90
N SER A 43 2.30 5.86 3.16
CA SER A 43 1.68 7.18 3.14
C SER A 43 1.01 7.54 4.46
N VAL A 44 0.39 6.56 5.15
CA VAL A 44 -0.26 6.75 6.46
C VAL A 44 0.76 6.83 7.60
N GLU A 45 1.82 6.03 7.56
CA GLU A 45 2.91 6.01 8.55
C GLU A 45 3.81 7.25 8.47
N SER A 46 3.80 7.92 7.31
CA SER A 46 4.53 9.16 7.14
C SER A 46 3.93 10.28 7.98
N ASN A 47 4.79 10.95 8.77
CA ASN A 47 4.41 12.18 9.48
C ASN A 47 4.25 13.40 8.53
N HIS A 48 4.34 13.20 7.21
CA HIS A 48 4.05 14.25 6.24
C HIS A 48 2.54 14.48 6.16
N VAL A 49 2.12 15.59 6.77
CA VAL A 49 0.72 15.98 6.83
C VAL A 49 0.27 16.65 5.51
N ASP A 50 1.19 17.23 4.74
CA ASP A 50 0.86 18.02 3.56
C ASP A 50 1.91 17.92 2.43
N GLY A 51 1.45 17.65 1.21
CA GLY A 51 2.23 17.80 -0.04
C GLY A 51 2.62 16.48 -0.72
N LYS A 52 3.71 16.53 -1.49
CA LYS A 52 4.25 15.37 -2.20
C LYS A 52 5.15 14.58 -1.23
N LEU A 53 4.84 13.30 -1.03
CA LEU A 53 5.70 12.38 -0.31
C LEU A 53 6.72 11.76 -1.29
N GLU A 54 7.99 12.09 -1.12
CA GLU A 54 9.07 11.41 -1.84
C GLU A 54 9.39 10.11 -1.09
N ILE A 55 9.12 8.98 -1.72
CA ILE A 55 9.37 7.65 -1.14
C ILE A 55 10.56 7.01 -1.86
N PRO A 56 11.65 6.69 -1.15
CA PRO A 56 12.75 5.91 -1.72
C PRO A 56 12.24 4.55 -2.21
N MET A 57 12.67 4.12 -3.41
CA MET A 57 12.27 2.83 -3.98
C MET A 57 12.53 1.65 -3.01
N ILE A 58 13.61 1.71 -2.23
CA ILE A 58 13.95 0.65 -1.27
C ILE A 58 12.88 0.48 -0.17
N ALA A 59 12.30 1.58 0.32
CA ALA A 59 11.25 1.52 1.34
C ALA A 59 9.97 0.86 0.78
N ILE A 60 9.65 1.13 -0.49
CA ILE A 60 8.54 0.48 -1.20
C ILE A 60 8.82 -1.02 -1.33
N ALA A 61 10.05 -1.38 -1.73
CA ALA A 61 10.45 -2.77 -1.90
C ALA A 61 10.40 -3.58 -0.59
N GLU A 62 10.84 -2.99 0.52
CA GLU A 62 10.80 -3.61 1.85
C GLU A 62 9.36 -3.87 2.31
N LYS A 63 8.51 -2.83 2.31
CA LYS A 63 7.10 -2.96 2.70
C LYS A 63 6.33 -3.90 1.76
N PHE A 64 6.62 -3.85 0.47
CA PHE A 64 6.06 -4.80 -0.50
C PHE A 64 6.46 -6.24 -0.20
N ALA A 65 7.75 -6.49 0.10
CA ALA A 65 8.24 -7.82 0.41
C ALA A 65 7.61 -8.37 1.70
N GLU A 66 7.40 -7.52 2.71
CA GLU A 66 6.67 -7.88 3.94
C GLU A 66 5.23 -8.33 3.64
N LEU A 67 4.51 -7.58 2.80
CA LEU A 67 3.10 -7.85 2.49
C LEU A 67 2.89 -9.01 1.50
N TYR A 68 3.86 -9.27 0.61
CA TYR A 68 3.71 -10.25 -0.47
C TYR A 68 4.47 -11.56 -0.26
N TRP A 69 5.61 -11.52 0.43
CA TRP A 69 6.57 -12.62 0.43
C TRP A 69 6.70 -13.28 1.82
N PRO A 70 5.97 -14.38 2.08
CA PRO A 70 5.96 -15.02 3.40
C PRO A 70 7.25 -15.78 3.78
N GLN A 71 8.31 -15.82 2.96
CA GLN A 71 9.56 -16.50 3.39
C GLN A 71 10.38 -15.70 4.43
N THR A 72 9.89 -14.54 4.87
CA THR A 72 10.40 -13.83 6.05
C THR A 72 9.67 -14.21 7.34
N VAL A 73 8.59 -14.99 7.27
CA VAL A 73 7.89 -15.47 8.47
C VAL A 73 8.83 -16.42 9.22
N PRO A 74 9.10 -16.19 10.52
CA PRO A 74 9.91 -17.10 11.32
C PRO A 74 9.38 -18.52 11.21
N TYR A 75 10.27 -19.49 10.97
CA TYR A 75 9.88 -20.90 10.95
C TYR A 75 9.24 -21.26 12.30
N SER A 76 7.93 -21.50 12.31
CA SER A 76 7.26 -22.08 13.46
C SER A 76 7.59 -23.58 13.49
N SER A 77 8.59 -23.95 14.28
CA SER A 77 8.79 -25.36 14.63
C SER A 77 7.56 -25.78 15.41
N GLY A 78 6.57 -26.38 14.75
CA GLY A 78 5.26 -26.68 15.33
C GLY A 78 5.38 -27.40 16.67
N THR A 79 5.25 -26.66 17.75
CA THR A 79 4.87 -27.20 19.06
C THR A 79 3.37 -27.07 19.14
N ALA A 80 2.69 -28.14 18.72
CA ALA A 80 1.32 -28.39 19.11
C ALA A 80 1.28 -28.48 20.65
N THR A 81 0.47 -27.63 21.27
CA THR A 81 -0.06 -27.80 22.63
C THR A 81 -1.51 -27.37 22.63
#